data_AF-A0A814WJ95-F1
#
_entry.id   AF-A0A814WJ95-F1
#
_cell.length_a   1.000
_cell.length_b   1.000
_cell.length_c   1.000
_cell.angle_alpha   90.00
_cell.angle_beta   90.00
_cell.angle_gamma   90.00
#
_symmetry.space_group_name_H-M   'P 1'
#
loop_
_entity.id
_entity.type
_entity.pdbx_description
1 polymer ?
#
loop_
_entity_poly.entity_id
_entity_poly.type
_entity_poly.pdbx_seq_one_letter_code
_entity_poly.pdbx_strand_id
1 'polypeptide(L)'
;MFDYSERLFFILKNGSLDDYHNVKVIPLPTGKLRNQPIFFSDAFVFRRNMSEDVLEAARSFADFMGTPRMQAAVVGSGDSPGTIPRYLLPMSISAYDEPLLANNRFYQTYFRHLTGLPYPTIGLLNTRLQLQAAILNYIN
;
A
#
# COMPACT_ATOMS: atom_id res chain seq x y z
N MET A 1 -5.54 -3.52 12.02
CA MET A 1 -5.17 -2.85 10.75
C MET A 1 -5.34 -3.88 9.65
N PHE A 2 -6.22 -3.61 8.69
CA PHE A 2 -6.54 -4.51 7.57
C PHE A 2 -5.71 -4.10 6.34
N ASP A 3 -4.38 -4.03 6.50
CA ASP A 3 -3.51 -3.88 5.32
C ASP A 3 -3.25 -5.26 4.73
N TYR A 4 -4.03 -5.60 3.70
CA TYR A 4 -4.01 -6.92 3.10
C TYR A 4 -2.74 -7.17 2.29
N SER A 5 -2.10 -6.11 1.78
CA SER A 5 -0.86 -6.23 1.02
C SER A 5 0.30 -6.60 1.93
N GLU A 6 0.42 -5.92 3.08
CA GLU A 6 1.47 -6.19 4.08
C GLU A 6 1.34 -7.57 4.73
N ARG A 7 0.14 -8.15 4.78
CA ARG A 7 -0.04 -9.51 5.31
C ARG A 7 0.68 -10.57 4.48
N LEU A 8 0.95 -10.29 3.19
CA LEU A 8 1.73 -11.18 2.34
C LEU A 8 3.14 -11.42 2.90
N PHE A 9 3.77 -10.41 3.50
CA PHE A 9 5.07 -10.57 4.15
C PHE A 9 5.06 -11.70 5.18
N PHE A 10 4.06 -11.73 6.06
CA PHE A 10 3.97 -12.76 7.11
C PHE A 10 3.61 -14.14 6.55
N ILE A 11 2.82 -14.21 5.49
CA ILE A 11 2.51 -15.46 4.80
C ILE A 11 3.79 -16.06 4.21
N LEU A 12 4.57 -15.25 3.51
CA LEU A 12 5.80 -15.71 2.87
C LEU A 12 6.90 -15.99 3.91
N LYS A 13 7.06 -15.14 4.93
CA LYS A 13 8.07 -15.34 5.98
C LYS A 13 7.91 -16.66 6.73
N ASN A 14 6.68 -17.15 6.88
CA ASN A 14 6.38 -18.39 7.59
C ASN A 14 6.12 -19.60 6.67
N GLY A 15 6.18 -19.40 5.35
CA GLY A 15 5.95 -20.45 4.35
C GLY A 15 7.26 -21.04 3.80
N SER A 16 7.15 -22.20 3.15
CA SER A 16 8.24 -22.78 2.35
C SER A 16 8.28 -22.16 0.94
N LEU A 17 9.40 -22.34 0.22
CA LEU A 17 9.50 -21.89 -1.17
C LEU A 17 8.45 -22.54 -2.08
N ASP A 18 8.05 -23.78 -1.82
CA ASP A 18 6.99 -24.46 -2.58
C ASP A 18 5.63 -23.79 -2.33
N ASP A 19 5.38 -23.32 -1.10
CA ASP A 19 4.17 -22.56 -0.78
C ASP A 19 4.13 -21.25 -1.56
N TYR A 20 5.29 -20.65 -1.86
CA TYR A 20 5.36 -19.37 -2.55
C TYR A 20 4.74 -19.46 -3.92
N HIS A 21 4.88 -20.55 -4.66
CA HIS A 21 4.26 -20.69 -5.98
C HIS A 21 2.74 -20.90 -5.90
N ASN A 22 2.24 -21.41 -4.78
CA ASN A 22 0.84 -21.70 -4.56
C ASN A 22 0.02 -20.52 -4.03
N VAL A 23 0.68 -19.46 -3.53
CA VAL A 23 -0.02 -18.24 -3.08
C VAL A 23 -0.69 -17.54 -4.27
N LYS A 24 -2.02 -17.38 -4.16
CA LYS A 24 -2.85 -16.61 -5.10
C LYS A 24 -3.32 -15.33 -4.42
N VAL A 25 -3.18 -14.21 -5.12
CA VAL A 25 -3.72 -12.92 -4.70
C VAL A 25 -5.00 -12.67 -5.48
N ILE A 26 -6.10 -12.43 -4.76
CA ILE A 26 -7.38 -12.06 -5.36
C ILE A 26 -7.88 -10.76 -4.70
N PRO A 27 -8.45 -9.82 -5.46
CA PRO A 27 -9.08 -8.65 -4.87
C PRO A 27 -10.21 -9.03 -3.93
N LEU A 28 -10.34 -8.31 -2.81
CA LEU A 28 -11.53 -8.40 -1.97
C LEU A 28 -12.75 -7.97 -2.81
N PRO A 29 -13.89 -8.70 -2.75
CA PRO A 29 -15.05 -8.41 -3.59
C PRO A 29 -15.88 -7.23 -3.06
N THR A 30 -15.22 -6.10 -2.84
CA THR A 30 -15.81 -4.83 -2.41
C THR A 30 -16.16 -3.94 -3.61
N GLY A 31 -16.95 -2.91 -3.34
CA GLY A 31 -17.45 -1.98 -4.36
C GLY A 31 -18.59 -2.55 -5.19
N LYS A 32 -19.10 -1.74 -6.12
CA LYS A 32 -20.24 -2.12 -6.97
C LYS A 32 -19.88 -3.24 -7.94
N LEU A 33 -18.62 -3.30 -8.38
CA LEU A 33 -18.12 -4.28 -9.34
C LEU A 33 -17.60 -5.57 -8.69
N ARG A 34 -17.62 -5.67 -7.35
CA ARG A 34 -17.15 -6.84 -6.58
C ARG A 34 -15.72 -7.27 -6.93
N ASN A 35 -14.88 -6.33 -7.31
CA ASN A 35 -13.47 -6.53 -7.63
C ASN A 35 -12.64 -5.26 -7.36
N GLN A 36 -13.15 -4.35 -6.51
CA GLN A 36 -12.54 -3.05 -6.27
C GLN A 36 -11.96 -3.05 -4.85
N PRO A 37 -10.65 -3.37 -4.67
CA PRO A 37 -10.02 -3.30 -3.35
C PRO A 37 -10.04 -1.86 -2.83
N ILE A 38 -9.92 -1.70 -1.52
CA ILE A 38 -9.84 -0.37 -0.89
C ILE A 38 -8.38 -0.01 -0.70
N PHE A 39 -7.98 1.19 -1.16
CA PHE A 39 -6.61 1.67 -1.06
C PHE A 39 -6.43 2.69 0.05
N PHE A 40 -5.40 2.45 0.87
CA PHE A 40 -4.85 3.39 1.83
C PHE A 40 -3.62 4.03 1.20
N SER A 41 -3.50 5.34 1.32
CA SER A 41 -2.39 6.09 0.74
C SER A 41 -1.63 6.81 1.83
N ASP A 42 -0.34 6.55 1.88
CA ASP A 42 0.61 7.37 2.64
C ASP A 42 0.98 8.61 1.82
N ALA A 43 1.21 9.73 2.50
CA ALA A 43 1.57 10.98 1.86
C ALA A 43 2.50 11.81 2.74
N PHE A 44 3.40 12.56 2.10
CA PHE A 44 4.09 13.67 2.76
C PHE A 44 3.13 14.84 2.93
N VAL A 45 3.08 15.41 4.13
CA VAL A 45 2.23 16.56 4.45
C VAL A 45 3.11 17.69 4.97
N PHE A 46 2.99 18.87 4.37
CA PHE A 46 3.73 20.04 4.81
C PHE A 46 2.95 20.79 5.89
N ARG A 47 3.66 21.18 6.95
CA ARG A 47 3.08 21.98 8.03
C ARG A 47 2.77 23.38 7.50
N ARG A 48 1.68 23.99 7.98
CA ARG A 48 1.44 25.42 7.78
C ARG A 48 2.52 26.25 8.48
N ASN A 49 2.84 27.41 7.92
CA ASN A 49 3.77 28.40 8.49
C ASN A 49 5.24 27.94 8.58
N MET A 50 5.71 27.18 7.60
CA MET A 50 7.14 26.95 7.41
C MET A 50 7.80 28.19 6.82
N SER A 51 9.07 28.45 7.15
CA SER A 51 9.86 29.41 6.37
C SER A 51 10.03 28.92 4.93
N GLU A 52 10.27 29.85 4.02
CA GLU A 52 10.35 29.56 2.58
C GLU A 52 11.45 28.53 2.27
N ASP A 53 12.66 28.72 2.81
CA ASP A 53 13.79 27.80 2.62
C ASP A 53 13.47 26.36 3.06
N VAL A 54 12.76 26.20 4.19
CA VAL A 54 12.43 24.87 4.72
C VAL A 54 11.33 24.22 3.89
N LEU A 55 10.38 25.01 3.38
CA LEU A 55 9.35 24.52 2.48
C LEU A 55 9.94 24.04 1.15
N GLU A 56 10.90 24.78 0.60
CA GLU A 56 11.59 24.40 -0.64
C GLU A 56 12.41 23.11 -0.48
N ALA A 57 13.17 23.00 0.61
CA ALA A 57 13.91 21.77 0.92
C ALA A 57 12.97 20.57 1.12
N ALA A 58 11.85 20.77 1.81
CA ALA A 58 10.86 19.71 2.04
C ALA A 58 10.18 19.26 0.73
N ARG A 59 9.89 20.19 -0.19
CA ARG A 59 9.38 19.87 -1.54
C ARG A 59 10.39 19.08 -2.35
N SER A 60 11.64 19.54 -2.39
CA SER A 60 12.72 18.84 -3.08
C SER A 60 12.89 17.40 -2.59
N PHE A 61 12.78 17.19 -1.27
CA PHE A 61 12.79 15.86 -0.68
C PHE A 61 11.57 15.02 -1.11
N ALA A 62 10.37 15.59 -1.05
CA ALA A 62 9.15 14.88 -1.47
C ALA A 62 9.20 14.50 -2.96
N ASP A 63 9.71 15.37 -3.82
CA ASP A 63 9.90 15.12 -5.25
C ASP A 63 10.92 13.99 -5.49
N PHE A 64 12.04 14.01 -4.76
CA PHE A 64 13.02 12.92 -4.79
C PHE A 64 12.42 11.58 -4.36
N MET A 65 11.68 11.56 -3.25
CA MET A 65 10.98 10.36 -2.77
C MET A 65 9.88 9.90 -3.75
N GLY A 66 9.32 10.83 -4.52
CA GLY A 66 8.34 10.57 -5.57
C GLY A 66 8.92 9.92 -6.82
N THR A 67 10.24 9.86 -7.00
CA THR A 67 10.85 9.22 -8.18
C THR A 67 10.55 7.70 -8.23
N PRO A 68 10.43 7.10 -9.44
CA PRO A 68 10.13 5.67 -9.57
C PRO A 68 11.09 4.77 -8.80
N ARG A 69 12.39 5.05 -8.93
CA ARG A 69 13.47 4.36 -8.22
C ARG A 69 13.31 4.43 -6.70
N MET A 70 12.99 5.59 -6.14
CA MET A 70 12.83 5.73 -4.69
C MET A 70 11.55 5.07 -4.19
N GLN A 71 10.45 5.19 -4.92
CA GLN A 71 9.23 4.46 -4.58
C GLN A 71 9.48 2.95 -4.59
N ALA A 72 10.15 2.42 -5.62
CA ALA A 72 10.52 1.01 -5.69
C ALA A 72 11.41 0.58 -4.52
N ALA A 73 12.42 1.38 -4.17
CA ALA A 73 13.30 1.10 -3.04
C ALA A 73 12.55 1.08 -1.69
N VAL A 74 11.62 2.02 -1.47
CA VAL A 74 10.83 2.09 -0.24
C VAL A 74 9.90 0.90 -0.12
N VAL A 75 9.10 0.62 -1.15
CA VAL A 75 8.10 -0.45 -1.07
C VAL A 75 8.73 -1.84 -1.09
N GLY A 76 9.80 -1.99 -1.86
CA GLY A 76 10.62 -3.19 -1.93
C GLY A 76 11.52 -3.41 -0.72
N SER A 77 11.54 -2.48 0.25
CA SER A 77 12.33 -2.64 1.47
C SER A 77 11.80 -3.80 2.33
N GLY A 78 12.75 -4.51 2.94
CA GLY A 78 12.50 -5.58 3.91
C GLY A 78 13.20 -5.29 5.24
N ASP A 79 13.17 -6.25 6.16
CA ASP A 79 13.82 -6.11 7.47
C ASP A 79 15.38 -5.99 7.36
N SER A 80 15.96 -6.52 6.27
CA SER A 80 17.37 -6.35 5.90
C SER A 80 17.60 -6.57 4.39
N PRO A 81 18.79 -6.23 3.83
CA PRO A 81 19.08 -6.46 2.41
C PRO A 81 18.87 -7.92 1.98
N GLY A 82 18.19 -8.13 0.86
CA GLY A 82 17.91 -9.47 0.32
C GLY A 82 16.77 -10.22 1.02
N THR A 83 16.03 -9.58 1.92
CA THR A 83 14.86 -10.18 2.58
C THR A 83 13.56 -9.96 1.80
N ILE A 84 12.53 -10.66 2.25
CA ILE A 84 11.16 -10.55 1.73
C ILE A 84 10.67 -9.10 1.92
N PRO A 85 10.19 -8.43 0.87
CA PRO A 85 9.63 -7.09 0.98
C PRO A 85 8.41 -7.05 1.91
N ARG A 86 8.12 -5.87 2.47
CA ARG A 86 6.86 -5.66 3.20
C ARG A 86 5.64 -5.60 2.29
N TYR A 87 5.83 -5.52 0.98
CA TYR A 87 4.76 -5.47 -0.03
C TYR A 87 3.81 -4.27 0.13
N LEU A 88 4.34 -3.13 0.54
CA LEU A 88 3.70 -1.84 0.27
C LEU A 88 3.56 -1.65 -1.24
N LEU A 89 2.68 -0.77 -1.71
CA LEU A 89 2.46 -0.55 -3.14
C LEU A 89 2.89 0.86 -3.55
N PRO A 90 3.69 1.02 -4.62
CA PRO A 90 4.06 2.34 -5.09
C PRO A 90 2.86 3.00 -5.77
N MET A 91 2.74 4.32 -5.63
CA MET A 91 1.65 5.07 -6.26
C MET A 91 1.89 5.26 -7.77
N SER A 92 3.15 5.36 -8.19
CA SER A 92 3.51 5.55 -9.60
C SER A 92 3.53 4.24 -10.37
N ILE A 93 2.89 4.24 -11.54
CA ILE A 93 2.92 3.10 -12.47
C ILE A 93 4.35 2.77 -12.90
N SER A 94 5.16 3.80 -13.20
CA SER A 94 6.55 3.64 -13.63
C SER A 94 7.46 2.99 -12.59
N ALA A 95 7.12 3.00 -11.30
CA ALA A 95 7.91 2.29 -10.29
C ALA A 95 7.84 0.77 -10.48
N TYR A 96 6.76 0.24 -11.09
CA TYR A 96 6.64 -1.19 -11.37
C TYR A 96 7.58 -1.69 -12.47
N ASP A 97 8.18 -0.77 -13.25
CA ASP A 97 9.19 -1.08 -14.27
C ASP A 97 10.61 -1.16 -13.67
N GLU A 98 10.81 -0.69 -12.44
CA GLU A 98 12.10 -0.78 -11.76
C GLU A 98 12.46 -2.25 -11.49
N PRO A 99 13.73 -2.69 -11.69
CA PRO A 99 14.10 -4.10 -11.65
C PRO A 99 13.68 -4.86 -10.38
N LEU A 100 13.64 -4.16 -9.23
CA LEU A 100 13.22 -4.72 -7.95
C LEU A 100 11.75 -5.18 -7.96
N LEU A 101 10.87 -4.41 -8.61
CA LEU A 101 9.43 -4.69 -8.67
C LEU A 101 9.05 -5.46 -9.94
N ALA A 102 9.71 -5.17 -11.06
CA ALA A 102 9.50 -5.84 -12.34
C ALA A 102 9.70 -7.35 -12.23
N ASN A 103 10.74 -7.78 -11.51
CA ASN A 103 11.09 -9.19 -11.36
C ASN A 103 10.33 -9.90 -10.23
N ASN A 104 9.48 -9.20 -9.49
CA ASN A 104 8.72 -9.78 -8.38
C ASN A 104 7.27 -10.04 -8.79
N ARG A 105 6.89 -11.32 -8.85
CA ARG A 105 5.56 -11.77 -9.31
C ARG A 105 4.39 -11.14 -8.54
N PHE A 106 4.56 -10.84 -7.24
CA PHE A 106 3.48 -10.31 -6.41
C PHE A 106 3.23 -8.85 -6.73
N TYR A 107 4.28 -8.05 -6.90
CA TYR A 107 4.14 -6.67 -7.38
C TYR A 107 3.45 -6.62 -8.74
N GLN A 108 3.83 -7.50 -9.68
CA GLN A 108 3.16 -7.59 -10.98
C GLN A 108 1.71 -8.05 -10.88
N THR A 109 1.37 -8.88 -9.90
CA THR A 109 -0.02 -9.28 -9.63
C THR A 109 -0.83 -8.12 -9.07
N TYR A 110 -0.30 -7.39 -8.07
CA TYR A 110 -0.96 -6.21 -7.52
C TYR A 110 -1.15 -5.10 -8.55
N PHE A 111 -0.16 -4.89 -9.43
CA PHE A 111 -0.22 -3.90 -10.50
C PHE A 111 -1.46 -4.07 -11.39
N ARG A 112 -1.78 -5.32 -11.75
CA ARG A 112 -2.98 -5.66 -12.56
C ARG A 112 -4.30 -5.41 -11.83
N HIS A 113 -4.25 -5.16 -10.52
CA HIS A 113 -5.40 -4.94 -9.66
C HIS A 113 -5.45 -3.52 -9.06
N LEU A 114 -4.70 -2.56 -9.62
CA LEU A 114 -4.70 -1.16 -9.16
C LEU A 114 -6.00 -0.37 -9.43
N THR A 115 -7.08 -1.03 -9.84
CA THR A 115 -8.41 -0.45 -10.00
C THR A 115 -9.23 -0.64 -8.72
N GLY A 116 -9.14 0.29 -7.79
CA GLY A 116 -9.77 0.20 -6.47
C GLY A 116 -10.52 1.45 -6.05
N LEU A 117 -11.09 1.41 -4.85
CA LEU A 117 -11.77 2.53 -4.20
C LEU A 117 -10.81 3.22 -3.23
N PRO A 118 -10.83 4.55 -3.14
CA PRO A 118 -10.05 5.26 -2.13
C PRO A 118 -10.64 4.99 -0.74
N TYR A 119 -9.79 4.79 0.26
CA TYR A 119 -10.22 4.85 1.65
C TYR A 119 -10.64 6.29 2.00
N PRO A 120 -11.80 6.50 2.64
CA PRO A 120 -12.26 7.84 2.99
C PRO A 120 -11.33 8.46 4.04
N THR A 121 -10.70 9.59 3.71
CA THR A 121 -9.80 10.34 4.61
C THR A 121 -10.52 11.48 5.35
N ILE A 122 -11.82 11.70 5.09
CA ILE A 122 -12.66 12.73 5.72
C ILE A 122 -13.81 12.04 6.46
N GLY A 123 -14.22 12.59 7.61
CA GLY A 123 -15.36 12.06 8.38
C GLY A 123 -15.09 10.72 9.07
N LEU A 124 -13.83 10.28 9.06
CA LEU A 124 -13.36 8.97 9.51
C LEU A 124 -13.82 8.61 10.92
N LEU A 125 -13.81 9.57 11.84
CA LEU A 125 -14.27 9.36 13.21
C LEU A 125 -15.76 9.01 13.24
N ASN A 126 -16.60 9.79 12.55
CA ASN A 126 -18.04 9.55 12.49
C ASN A 126 -18.36 8.23 11.78
N THR A 127 -17.70 7.97 10.65
CA THR A 127 -17.84 6.70 9.92
C THR A 127 -17.41 5.51 10.78
N ARG A 128 -16.33 5.64 11.55
CA ARG A 128 -15.86 4.59 12.47
C ARG A 128 -16.87 4.31 13.57
N LEU A 129 -17.45 5.34 14.19
CA LEU A 129 -18.46 5.17 15.23
C LEU A 129 -19.72 4.49 14.69
N GLN A 130 -20.17 4.88 13.50
CA GLN A 130 -21.31 4.25 12.83
C GLN A 130 -21.03 2.79 12.47
N LEU A 131 -19.85 2.49 11.94
CA LEU A 131 -19.45 1.13 11.60
C LEU A 131 -19.36 0.26 12.86
N GLN A 132 -18.80 0.78 13.95
CA GLN A 132 -18.71 0.07 15.22
C GLN A 132 -20.11 -0.27 15.76
N ALA A 133 -21.04 0.69 15.74
CA ALA A 133 -22.42 0.45 16.16
C ALA A 133 -23.11 -0.60 15.27
N ALA A 134 -22.93 -0.52 13.95
CA ALA A 134 -23.50 -1.48 13.01
C ALA A 134 -22.96 -2.91 13.22
N ILE A 135 -21.65 -3.05 13.45
CA ILE A 135 -21.02 -4.36 13.73
C ILE A 135 -21.56 -4.95 15.04
N LEU A 136 -21.64 -4.15 16.11
CA LEU A 136 -22.17 -4.60 17.39
C LEU A 136 -23.64 -5.04 17.27
N ASN A 137 -24.44 -4.33 16.48
CA ASN A 137 -25.83 -4.71 16.21
C ASN A 137 -25.96 -5.94 15.31
N TYR A 138 -24.98 -6.25 14.47
CA TYR A 138 -25.01 -7.45 13.61
C TYR A 138 -24.60 -8.73 14.38
N ILE A 139 -23.78 -8.59 15.42
CA ILE A 139 -23.28 -9.71 16.22
C ILE A 139 -24.26 -10.11 17.34
N ASN A 140 -25.14 -9.20 17.75
CA ASN A 140 -26.23 -9.45 18.71
C ASN A 140 -27.51 -9.90 18.01
#